data_AF-A0A8R7QIN8-F1
#
_entry.id   AF-A0A8R7QIN8-F1
#
_cell.length_a   1.000
_cell.length_b   1.000
_cell.length_c   1.000
_cell.angle_alpha   90.00
_cell.angle_beta   90.00
_cell.angle_gamma   90.00
#
_symmetry.space_group_name_H-M   'P 1'
#
loop_
_entity.id
_entity.type
_entity.pdbx_description
1 polymer ?
#
loop_
_entity_poly.entity_id
_entity_poly.type
_entity_poly.pdbx_seq_one_letter_code
_entity_poly.pdbx_strand_id
1 'polypeptide(L)'
;MDSKRYKAFYHCNTAAFVASVVVIIIVQSKQLSAIGRAALKTAMILDLFSLMGAYVAGSCRDKVTTIYVAALAVVVFVYTIAKVVAFTAQGRQTMPIECVKRLSERISRLLKLSSDEPPRPGGAEPVTQGGEDAPQGQGAAQVDAPAGLISDDQNQPKVLSSIQETQLGSVSEGKCTIEENLENKHVILEKKSLERKRKFLLQLAILAATVTYQTGLNPPGGFWTESNGVKKVTAGDPILLDYYGVRYQVFFYCNATGFMASVAVILLLVNQTLSKQGIRSNALHVCVMIGLLGLMGAYATGSCRKLRTSIYVFALVAAVIAFLVLEILFYMYADHRNLSEQPWVPQWLQRLLKPLSSAPMRPDDGNDKDRVSASKRLQQKRRRVKYEKRKSLMLLGILAASVTYQAGLAPPGGTWGDDDTASSPSPSPSPSSLSPSPSAAYISVAGNPILLDTNAARYQAFFYCNATSFVASIVVIMLVLLRTVKKKRGAPLWAMQTAVVLDLLGLLGAYAAGSCRDWETSGYVIALVAVVVIFITIYVLLSFDAVLGKAKQLTVWKYFSNKKEKVLKYLGRS
;
A
#
# COMPACT_ATOMS: atom_id res chain seq x y z
N MET A 1 -5.57 35.69 12.16
CA MET A 1 -4.40 34.82 12.39
C MET A 1 -3.26 35.69 12.92
N ASP A 2 -2.52 35.26 13.95
CA ASP A 2 -1.35 36.01 14.46
C ASP A 2 -0.33 36.22 13.33
N SER A 3 0.21 37.44 13.20
CA SER A 3 1.22 37.82 12.19
C SER A 3 2.43 36.88 12.19
N LYS A 4 2.89 36.42 13.36
CA LYS A 4 4.01 35.47 13.46
C LYS A 4 3.66 34.12 12.84
N ARG A 5 2.45 33.64 13.08
CA ARG A 5 1.96 32.36 12.54
C ARG A 5 1.72 32.45 11.04
N TYR A 6 1.16 33.55 10.58
CA TYR A 6 0.98 33.80 9.14
C TYR A 6 2.33 33.81 8.41
N LYS A 7 3.35 34.50 8.93
CA LYS A 7 4.70 34.49 8.36
C LYS A 7 5.30 33.09 8.33
N ALA A 8 5.19 32.33 9.42
CA ALA A 8 5.65 30.94 9.47
C ALA A 8 4.93 30.07 8.44
N PHE A 9 3.59 30.16 8.36
CA PHE A 9 2.78 29.47 7.36
C PHE A 9 3.23 29.80 5.94
N TYR A 10 3.35 31.09 5.62
CA TYR A 10 3.76 31.57 4.31
C TYR A 10 5.15 31.03 3.92
N HIS A 11 6.17 31.24 4.76
CA HIS A 11 7.53 30.80 4.45
C HIS A 11 7.64 29.27 4.33
N CYS A 12 7.01 28.51 5.22
CA CYS A 12 6.98 27.06 5.13
C CYS A 12 6.27 26.59 3.85
N ASN A 13 5.12 27.17 3.51
CA ASN A 13 4.38 26.76 2.32
C ASN A 13 5.14 27.15 1.03
N THR A 14 5.80 28.31 1.00
CA THR A 14 6.69 28.71 -0.10
C THR A 14 7.88 27.77 -0.23
N ALA A 15 8.52 27.39 0.88
CA ALA A 15 9.63 26.43 0.88
C ALA A 15 9.20 25.05 0.36
N ALA A 16 8.02 24.57 0.75
CA ALA A 16 7.42 23.35 0.22
C ALA A 16 7.22 23.45 -1.29
N PHE A 17 6.59 24.53 -1.78
CA PHE A 17 6.37 24.74 -3.20
C PHE A 17 7.68 24.71 -4.00
N VAL A 18 8.71 25.46 -3.56
CA VAL A 18 10.01 25.49 -4.22
C VAL A 18 10.68 24.10 -4.20
N ALA A 19 10.66 23.41 -3.05
CA ALA A 19 11.22 22.07 -2.94
C ALA A 19 10.51 21.07 -3.86
N SER A 20 9.17 21.13 -3.93
CA SER A 20 8.34 20.35 -4.86
C SER A 20 8.71 20.60 -6.32
N VAL A 21 8.92 21.85 -6.74
CA VAL A 21 9.36 22.19 -8.11
C VAL A 21 10.74 21.61 -8.40
N VAL A 22 11.70 21.75 -7.47
CA VAL A 22 13.04 21.16 -7.59
C VAL A 22 12.97 19.65 -7.74
N VAL A 23 12.14 18.98 -6.92
CA VAL A 23 11.89 17.54 -7.02
C VAL A 23 11.37 17.16 -8.40
N ILE A 24 10.38 17.89 -8.93
CA ILE A 24 9.80 17.64 -10.26
C ILE A 24 10.87 17.79 -11.35
N ILE A 25 11.64 18.89 -11.35
CA ILE A 25 12.69 19.14 -12.34
C ILE A 25 13.75 18.03 -12.31
N ILE A 26 14.22 17.64 -11.12
CA ILE A 26 15.21 16.58 -10.97
C ILE A 26 14.64 15.23 -11.46
N VAL A 27 13.38 14.91 -11.16
CA VAL A 27 12.74 13.65 -11.58
C VAL A 27 12.53 13.59 -13.10
N GLN A 28 12.27 14.73 -13.75
CA GLN A 28 12.14 14.82 -15.21
C GLN A 28 13.50 14.74 -15.92
N SER A 29 14.60 15.03 -15.22
CA SER A 29 15.93 14.89 -15.79
C SER A 29 16.25 13.42 -16.13
N LYS A 30 16.59 13.14 -17.39
CA LYS A 30 16.90 11.77 -17.86
C LYS A 30 18.21 11.22 -17.29
N GLN A 31 19.06 12.07 -16.71
CA GLN A 31 20.37 11.71 -16.14
C GLN A 31 20.41 12.03 -14.64
N LEU A 32 20.04 11.04 -13.82
CA LEU A 32 20.09 11.19 -12.37
C LEU A 32 21.48 10.78 -11.84
N SER A 33 22.40 11.75 -11.83
CA SER A 33 23.73 11.60 -11.22
C SER A 33 23.63 11.21 -9.73
N ALA A 34 24.73 10.75 -9.12
CA ALA A 34 24.74 10.44 -7.69
C ALA A 34 24.37 11.68 -6.84
N ILE A 35 24.85 12.85 -7.27
CA ILE A 35 24.50 14.16 -6.69
C ILE A 35 23.00 14.44 -6.86
N GLY A 36 22.44 14.18 -8.05
CA GLY A 36 21.00 14.32 -8.30
C GLY A 36 20.12 13.44 -7.41
N ARG A 37 20.56 12.21 -7.10
CA ARG A 37 19.84 11.32 -6.16
C ARG A 37 19.89 11.83 -4.71
N ALA A 38 21.03 12.39 -4.29
CA ALA A 38 21.17 12.99 -2.96
C ALA A 38 20.30 14.25 -2.85
N ALA A 39 20.40 15.14 -3.84
CA ALA A 39 19.59 16.36 -3.94
C ALA A 39 18.08 16.06 -3.96
N LEU A 40 17.65 15.05 -4.72
CA LEU A 40 16.25 14.60 -4.75
C LEU A 40 15.75 14.18 -3.37
N LYS A 41 16.51 13.35 -2.65
CA LYS A 41 16.13 12.92 -1.30
C LYS A 41 16.06 14.10 -0.33
N THR A 42 17.04 14.98 -0.37
CA THR A 42 17.06 16.18 0.49
C THR A 42 15.87 17.09 0.18
N ALA A 43 15.58 17.35 -1.10
CA ALA A 43 14.46 18.18 -1.51
C ALA A 43 13.11 17.56 -1.13
N MET A 44 12.93 16.24 -1.29
CA MET A 44 11.69 15.55 -0.85
C MET A 44 11.50 15.61 0.67
N ILE A 45 12.60 15.49 1.43
CA ILE A 45 12.54 15.58 2.89
C ILE A 45 12.23 17.02 3.32
N LEU A 46 12.87 18.01 2.69
CA LEU A 46 12.62 19.43 2.93
C LEU A 46 11.17 19.80 2.60
N ASP A 47 10.62 19.30 1.49
CA ASP A 47 9.23 19.48 1.10
C ASP A 47 8.26 18.99 2.19
N LEU A 48 8.46 17.78 2.70
CA LEU A 48 7.62 17.21 3.76
C LEU A 48 7.74 17.97 5.08
N PHE A 49 8.94 18.39 5.49
CA PHE A 49 9.12 19.19 6.69
C PHE A 49 8.51 20.59 6.56
N SER A 50 8.59 21.17 5.36
CA SER A 50 8.00 22.46 5.04
C SER A 50 6.46 22.39 5.06
N LEU A 51 5.86 21.34 4.48
CA LEU A 51 4.42 21.08 4.57
C LEU A 51 3.96 20.86 6.02
N MET A 52 4.75 20.15 6.83
CA MET A 52 4.44 19.94 8.25
C MET A 52 4.50 21.25 9.04
N GLY A 53 5.50 22.10 8.80
CA GLY A 53 5.60 23.43 9.40
C GLY A 53 4.44 24.35 9.00
N ALA A 54 4.06 24.34 7.72
CA ALA A 54 2.90 25.05 7.22
C ALA A 54 1.61 24.55 7.90
N TYR A 55 1.43 23.23 8.02
CA TYR A 55 0.29 22.65 8.70
C TYR A 55 0.20 23.10 10.17
N VAL A 56 1.29 23.04 10.94
CA VAL A 56 1.33 23.49 12.34
C VAL A 56 0.95 24.97 12.44
N ALA A 57 1.56 25.81 11.61
CA ALA A 57 1.34 27.25 11.64
C ALA A 57 -0.08 27.63 11.21
N GLY A 58 -0.63 26.95 10.21
CA GLY A 58 -1.93 27.23 9.60
C GLY A 58 -3.14 26.67 10.34
N SER A 59 -3.02 25.46 10.90
CA SER A 59 -4.15 24.76 11.52
C SER A 59 -4.32 25.03 13.01
N CYS A 60 -3.23 25.31 13.74
CA CYS A 60 -3.30 25.47 15.20
C CYS A 60 -3.76 26.88 15.60
N ARG A 61 -4.67 26.98 16.57
CA ARG A 61 -5.22 28.28 17.02
C ARG A 61 -4.80 28.69 18.42
N ASP A 62 -4.72 27.75 19.35
CA ASP A 62 -4.29 27.97 20.74
C ASP A 62 -2.91 27.35 21.01
N LYS A 63 -2.39 27.50 22.24
CA LYS A 63 -1.08 26.96 22.63
C LYS A 63 -1.10 25.42 22.73
N VAL A 64 -2.20 24.82 23.17
CA VAL A 64 -2.32 23.38 23.40
C VAL A 64 -2.33 22.64 22.06
N THR A 65 -3.11 23.12 21.10
CA THR A 65 -3.11 22.55 19.73
C THR A 65 -1.74 22.67 19.08
N THR A 66 -1.06 23.83 19.21
CA THR A 66 0.32 23.98 18.70
C THR A 66 1.29 23.00 19.37
N ILE A 67 1.28 22.88 20.70
CA ILE A 67 2.15 21.94 21.43
C ILE A 67 1.90 20.50 20.97
N TYR A 68 0.64 20.11 20.82
CA TYR A 68 0.28 18.77 20.38
C TYR A 68 0.82 18.45 18.98
N VAL A 69 0.55 19.30 17.98
CA VAL A 69 1.00 19.03 16.60
C VAL A 69 2.52 19.14 16.49
N ALA A 70 3.15 20.07 17.22
CA ALA A 70 4.61 20.16 17.30
C ALA A 70 5.24 18.93 17.96
N ALA A 71 4.64 18.38 19.01
CA ALA A 71 5.11 17.15 19.65
C ALA A 71 5.03 15.96 18.67
N LEU A 72 3.91 15.81 17.95
CA LEU A 72 3.81 14.80 16.88
C LEU A 72 4.89 15.01 15.81
N ALA A 73 5.18 16.26 15.43
CA ALA A 73 6.22 16.58 14.45
C ALA A 73 7.60 16.15 14.92
N VAL A 74 7.92 16.43 16.18
CA VAL A 74 9.18 16.01 16.81
C VAL A 74 9.26 14.49 16.88
N VAL A 75 8.18 13.78 17.24
CA VAL A 75 8.15 12.31 17.26
C VAL A 75 8.42 11.75 15.87
N VAL A 76 7.77 12.27 14.83
CA VAL A 76 8.00 11.84 13.43
C VAL A 76 9.43 12.11 13.01
N PHE A 77 9.98 13.28 13.36
CA PHE A 77 11.36 13.66 13.08
C PHE A 77 12.36 12.72 13.75
N VAL A 78 12.27 12.57 15.07
CA VAL A 78 13.16 11.72 15.88
C VAL A 78 13.07 10.28 15.41
N TYR A 79 11.87 9.76 15.17
CA TYR A 79 11.69 8.40 14.66
C TYR A 79 12.34 8.22 13.28
N THR A 80 12.19 9.19 12.39
CA THR A 80 12.81 9.14 11.05
C THR A 80 14.33 9.17 11.15
N ILE A 81 14.90 10.05 11.96
CA ILE A 81 16.35 10.12 12.18
C ILE A 81 16.88 8.85 12.84
N ALA A 82 16.26 8.39 13.92
CA ALA A 82 16.66 7.17 14.61
C ALA A 82 16.67 5.98 13.65
N LYS A 83 15.69 5.88 12.75
CA LYS A 83 15.67 4.83 11.71
C LYS A 83 16.77 5.02 10.66
N VAL A 84 17.04 6.24 10.21
CA VAL A 84 18.15 6.53 9.29
C VAL A 84 19.49 6.18 9.93
N VAL A 85 19.72 6.57 11.18
CA VAL A 85 20.97 6.33 11.93
C VAL A 85 21.15 4.85 12.27
N ALA A 86 20.10 4.17 12.72
CA ALA A 86 20.16 2.72 12.94
C ALA A 86 20.52 1.97 11.66
N PHE A 87 20.04 2.45 10.50
CA PHE A 87 20.40 1.89 9.20
C PHE A 87 21.86 2.16 8.82
N THR A 88 22.36 3.39 9.01
CA THR A 88 23.78 3.69 8.73
C THR A 88 24.72 2.92 9.67
N ALA A 89 24.31 2.68 10.92
CA ALA A 89 25.03 1.85 11.88
C ALA A 89 25.00 0.36 11.50
N GLN A 90 23.85 -0.19 11.09
CA GLN A 90 23.75 -1.59 10.64
C GLN A 90 24.51 -1.85 9.33
N GLY A 91 24.47 -0.92 8.38
CA GLY A 91 25.30 -0.98 7.17
C GLY A 91 26.80 -0.97 7.48
N ARG A 92 27.20 -0.31 8.58
CA ARG A 92 28.57 -0.32 9.09
C ARG A 92 28.92 -1.61 9.86
N GLN A 93 27.95 -2.37 10.38
CA GLN A 93 28.20 -3.68 11.04
C GLN A 93 28.17 -4.88 10.08
N THR A 94 27.45 -4.82 8.96
CA THR A 94 27.53 -5.88 7.93
C THR A 94 28.85 -5.87 7.17
N MET A 95 29.48 -4.71 7.01
CA MET A 95 30.78 -4.58 6.33
C MET A 95 31.96 -5.27 7.04
N PRO A 96 32.14 -5.20 8.37
CA PRO A 96 33.19 -5.94 9.06
C PRO A 96 32.93 -7.44 9.03
N ILE A 97 31.69 -7.91 9.15
CA ILE A 97 31.38 -9.35 9.10
C ILE A 97 31.66 -9.91 7.71
N GLU A 98 31.29 -9.21 6.63
CA GLU A 98 31.55 -9.63 5.25
C GLU A 98 33.04 -9.52 4.88
N CYS A 99 33.75 -8.51 5.40
CA CYS A 99 35.20 -8.33 5.24
C CYS A 99 35.97 -9.43 5.98
N VAL A 100 35.58 -9.75 7.22
CA VAL A 100 36.14 -10.84 8.03
C VAL A 100 35.84 -12.19 7.38
N LYS A 101 34.65 -12.41 6.80
CA LYS A 101 34.34 -13.62 6.03
C LYS A 101 35.22 -13.75 4.78
N ARG A 102 35.38 -12.68 4.00
CA ARG A 102 36.27 -12.66 2.83
C ARG A 102 37.74 -12.86 3.20
N LEU A 103 38.18 -12.31 4.33
CA LEU A 103 39.53 -12.50 4.84
C LEU A 103 39.74 -13.95 5.32
N SER A 104 38.77 -14.52 6.03
CA SER A 104 38.73 -15.93 6.44
C SER A 104 38.81 -16.89 5.26
N GLU A 105 38.08 -16.60 4.17
CA GLU A 105 38.11 -17.41 2.94
C GLU A 105 39.42 -17.27 2.16
N ARG A 106 40.09 -16.10 2.23
CA ARG A 106 41.43 -15.91 1.65
C ARG A 106 42.50 -16.63 2.45
N ILE A 107 42.44 -16.56 3.79
CA ILE A 107 43.38 -17.26 4.68
C ILE A 107 43.21 -18.77 4.56
N SER A 108 41.98 -19.30 4.48
CA SER A 108 41.73 -20.74 4.28
C SER A 108 42.24 -21.25 2.92
N ARG A 109 42.27 -20.41 1.88
CA ARG A 109 42.85 -20.77 0.58
C ARG A 109 44.37 -20.77 0.61
N LEU A 110 44.99 -19.83 1.34
CA LEU A 110 46.44 -19.79 1.51
C LEU A 110 46.95 -20.93 2.40
N LEU A 111 46.20 -21.32 3.44
CA LEU A 111 46.52 -22.49 4.25
C LEU A 111 46.39 -23.80 3.47
N LYS A 112 45.41 -23.92 2.56
CA LYS A 112 45.28 -25.09 1.68
C LYS A 112 46.38 -25.19 0.61
N LEU A 113 46.93 -24.06 0.15
CA LEU A 113 48.10 -24.04 -0.74
C LEU A 113 49.42 -24.27 0.01
N SER A 114 49.42 -24.17 1.34
CA SER A 114 50.59 -24.40 2.20
C SER A 114 50.65 -25.82 2.79
N SER A 115 49.65 -26.67 2.53
CA SER A 115 49.59 -28.05 3.06
C SER A 115 49.81 -29.16 2.03
N ASP A 116 50.14 -28.82 0.78
CA ASP A 116 50.63 -29.82 -0.17
C ASP A 116 52.16 -29.74 -0.25
N GLU A 117 52.83 -30.43 0.67
CA GLU A 117 54.23 -30.85 0.53
C GLU A 117 54.21 -32.37 0.20
N PRO A 118 54.94 -32.84 -0.83
CA PRO A 118 54.91 -34.25 -1.23
C PRO A 118 55.66 -35.15 -0.23
N PRO A 119 55.35 -36.46 -0.17
CA PRO A 119 55.94 -37.33 0.84
C PRO A 119 57.42 -37.61 0.52
N ARG A 120 58.31 -37.39 1.49
CA ARG A 120 59.69 -37.92 1.47
C ARG A 120 59.79 -39.22 2.28
N PRO A 121 60.64 -40.17 1.85
CA PRO A 121 60.77 -41.48 2.48
C PRO A 121 61.84 -41.50 3.59
N GLY A 122 61.57 -42.29 4.64
CA GLY A 122 62.55 -43.01 5.46
C GLY A 122 63.55 -42.18 6.29
N GLY A 123 63.31 -42.09 7.60
CA GLY A 123 64.32 -41.68 8.58
C GLY A 123 65.19 -42.85 9.04
N ALA A 124 66.50 -42.65 9.03
CA ALA A 124 67.46 -43.22 9.97
C ALA A 124 68.22 -42.04 10.62
N GLU A 125 68.21 -42.01 11.94
CA GLU A 125 68.90 -41.07 12.85
C GLU A 125 70.42 -41.34 12.94
N PRO A 126 71.22 -40.60 13.74
CA PRO A 126 71.26 -39.15 14.01
C PRO A 126 72.72 -38.61 13.95
N VAL A 127 72.98 -37.35 14.38
CA VAL A 127 74.10 -36.91 15.28
C VAL A 127 74.70 -35.51 14.97
N THR A 128 74.57 -34.64 16.00
CA THR A 128 75.34 -33.46 16.48
C THR A 128 75.52 -32.10 15.75
N GLN A 129 75.16 -31.08 16.55
CA GLN A 129 75.91 -29.84 16.94
C GLN A 129 76.05 -28.65 15.99
N GLY A 130 75.51 -27.50 16.46
CA GLY A 130 76.34 -26.35 16.84
C GLY A 130 76.15 -25.03 16.06
N GLY A 131 75.86 -23.94 16.81
CA GLY A 131 76.20 -22.53 16.53
C GLY A 131 75.41 -21.82 15.41
N GLU A 132 74.53 -20.86 15.71
CA GLU A 132 74.80 -19.42 15.94
C GLU A 132 75.04 -18.57 14.66
N ASP A 133 74.30 -17.44 14.65
CA ASP A 133 74.48 -16.16 13.95
C ASP A 133 74.02 -15.94 12.49
N ALA A 134 73.28 -14.83 12.37
CA ALA A 134 72.81 -14.13 11.16
C ALA A 134 73.87 -13.10 10.70
N PRO A 135 73.60 -12.11 9.81
CA PRO A 135 72.59 -11.97 8.73
C PRO A 135 73.23 -11.52 7.38
N GLN A 136 72.36 -11.10 6.43
CA GLN A 136 72.58 -10.18 5.29
C GLN A 136 73.11 -10.72 3.94
N GLY A 137 72.45 -10.28 2.85
CA GLY A 137 73.08 -10.18 1.52
C GLY A 137 72.15 -10.41 0.34
N GLN A 138 71.99 -9.39 -0.51
CA GLN A 138 71.19 -9.37 -1.75
C GLN A 138 71.83 -10.18 -2.90
N GLY A 139 71.04 -10.48 -3.95
CA GLY A 139 71.58 -10.47 -5.32
C GLY A 139 71.14 -11.59 -6.27
N ALA A 140 70.16 -11.27 -7.10
CA ALA A 140 70.01 -11.53 -8.55
C ALA A 140 70.61 -12.77 -9.27
N ALA A 141 69.78 -13.24 -10.22
CA ALA A 141 70.09 -13.65 -11.60
C ALA A 141 70.29 -15.15 -11.94
N GLN A 142 69.31 -15.66 -12.71
CA GLN A 142 69.44 -16.06 -14.12
C GLN A 142 70.27 -17.35 -14.46
N VAL A 143 69.53 -18.39 -14.89
CA VAL A 143 69.77 -19.22 -16.11
C VAL A 143 71.01 -20.13 -16.14
N ASP A 144 70.84 -21.46 -16.21
CA ASP A 144 70.84 -22.25 -17.47
C ASP A 144 70.73 -23.77 -17.19
N ALA A 145 70.23 -24.50 -18.20
CA ALA A 145 70.14 -25.96 -18.31
C ALA A 145 71.56 -26.59 -18.54
N PRO A 146 71.78 -27.85 -19.02
CA PRO A 146 70.87 -28.93 -19.41
C PRO A 146 71.38 -30.38 -19.09
N ALA A 147 70.65 -31.35 -19.66
CA ALA A 147 71.17 -32.56 -20.33
C ALA A 147 71.39 -33.86 -19.53
N GLY A 148 71.00 -34.96 -20.19
CA GLY A 148 71.43 -36.33 -19.91
C GLY A 148 70.25 -37.32 -19.90
N LEU A 149 69.71 -37.70 -21.06
CA LEU A 149 70.10 -38.87 -21.89
C LEU A 149 69.43 -40.20 -21.46
N ILE A 150 68.67 -40.77 -22.42
CA ILE A 150 68.73 -42.18 -22.89
C ILE A 150 68.20 -43.26 -21.92
N SER A 151 67.41 -44.26 -22.30
CA SER A 151 66.75 -44.68 -23.56
C SER A 151 65.90 -45.92 -23.26
N ASP A 152 64.93 -46.19 -24.14
CA ASP A 152 64.53 -47.50 -24.67
C ASP A 152 63.80 -48.52 -23.76
N ASP A 153 62.86 -49.34 -24.21
CA ASP A 153 62.11 -49.49 -25.47
C ASP A 153 60.96 -50.51 -25.22
N GLN A 154 59.99 -50.54 -26.14
CA GLN A 154 59.06 -51.62 -26.50
C GLN A 154 57.67 -51.79 -25.83
N ASN A 155 56.67 -51.37 -26.62
CA ASN A 155 55.65 -52.20 -27.30
C ASN A 155 54.16 -51.79 -27.12
N GLN A 156 53.61 -51.30 -28.24
CA GLN A 156 52.22 -50.97 -28.63
C GLN A 156 51.21 -52.15 -28.57
N PRO A 157 49.92 -52.02 -28.95
CA PRO A 157 48.99 -50.87 -28.98
C PRO A 157 47.52 -51.20 -28.51
N LYS A 158 46.64 -50.18 -28.56
CA LYS A 158 45.19 -50.25 -28.93
C LYS A 158 44.12 -50.46 -27.82
N VAL A 159 43.41 -49.34 -27.54
CA VAL A 159 41.93 -49.17 -27.47
C VAL A 159 41.13 -50.06 -26.50
N LEU A 160 40.54 -49.47 -25.43
CA LEU A 160 39.09 -49.20 -25.30
C LEU A 160 38.72 -48.55 -23.94
N SER A 161 37.96 -47.44 -24.04
CA SER A 161 36.95 -46.91 -23.10
C SER A 161 37.33 -46.51 -21.68
N SER A 162 37.71 -45.23 -21.59
CA SER A 162 37.26 -44.25 -20.61
C SER A 162 35.72 -44.12 -20.57
N ILE A 163 35.03 -44.79 -19.65
CA ILE A 163 33.70 -44.38 -19.16
C ILE A 163 33.55 -44.84 -17.70
N GLN A 164 33.98 -44.05 -16.72
CA GLN A 164 33.41 -44.14 -15.35
C GLN A 164 33.70 -42.92 -14.44
N GLU A 165 34.28 -41.80 -14.92
CA GLU A 165 34.54 -40.64 -14.02
C GLU A 165 34.16 -39.28 -14.62
N THR A 166 32.98 -39.17 -15.24
CA THR A 166 32.42 -37.86 -15.68
C THR A 166 30.96 -37.65 -15.26
N GLN A 167 30.45 -38.42 -14.29
CA GLN A 167 29.04 -38.30 -13.86
C GLN A 167 28.83 -37.93 -12.39
N LEU A 168 29.90 -37.66 -11.62
CA LEU A 168 29.75 -37.16 -10.23
C LEU A 168 30.12 -35.69 -10.05
N GLY A 169 30.89 -35.09 -10.97
CA GLY A 169 31.20 -33.65 -10.98
C GLY A 169 30.10 -32.77 -11.60
N SER A 170 29.45 -33.23 -12.67
CA SER A 170 28.44 -32.43 -13.41
C SER A 170 27.07 -32.36 -12.71
N VAL A 171 26.74 -33.35 -11.87
CA VAL A 171 25.51 -33.37 -11.07
C VAL A 171 25.59 -32.39 -9.89
N SER A 172 26.78 -32.19 -9.32
CA SER A 172 27.00 -31.25 -8.22
C SER A 172 26.99 -29.80 -8.71
N GLU A 173 27.67 -29.51 -9.82
CA GLU A 173 27.62 -28.19 -10.47
C GLU A 173 26.22 -27.85 -10.99
N GLY A 174 25.51 -28.81 -11.59
CA GLY A 174 24.12 -28.61 -12.03
C GLY A 174 23.13 -28.36 -10.87
N LYS A 175 23.33 -29.01 -9.72
CA LYS A 175 22.49 -28.80 -8.52
C LYS A 175 22.74 -27.44 -7.86
N CYS A 176 24.01 -27.02 -7.77
CA CYS A 176 24.40 -25.72 -7.23
C CYS A 176 23.89 -24.56 -8.11
N THR A 177 23.99 -24.71 -9.44
CA THR A 177 23.49 -23.70 -10.41
C THR A 177 21.95 -23.60 -10.40
N ILE A 178 21.24 -24.68 -10.11
CA ILE A 178 19.77 -24.70 -10.01
C ILE A 178 19.31 -24.06 -8.70
N GLU A 179 19.97 -24.34 -7.56
CA GLU A 179 19.66 -23.71 -6.27
C GLU A 179 19.94 -22.21 -6.28
N GLU A 180 21.08 -21.78 -6.83
CA GLU A 180 21.43 -20.37 -6.97
C GLU A 180 20.47 -19.62 -7.90
N ASN A 181 20.02 -20.24 -9.00
CA ASN A 181 18.97 -19.69 -9.86
C ASN A 181 17.60 -19.61 -9.18
N LEU A 182 17.27 -20.56 -8.31
CA LEU A 182 16.00 -20.58 -7.58
C LEU A 182 15.99 -19.50 -6.49
N GLU A 183 17.11 -19.32 -5.80
CA GLU A 183 17.33 -18.29 -4.79
C GLU A 183 17.29 -16.89 -5.40
N ASN A 184 18.01 -16.67 -6.51
CA ASN A 184 17.96 -15.41 -7.26
C ASN A 184 16.54 -15.08 -7.74
N LYS A 185 15.79 -16.08 -8.21
CA LYS A 185 14.38 -15.90 -8.61
C LYS A 185 13.48 -15.57 -7.42
N HIS A 186 13.73 -16.15 -6.24
CA HIS A 186 13.01 -15.83 -5.02
C HIS A 186 13.26 -14.38 -4.58
N VAL A 187 14.52 -13.93 -4.57
CA VAL A 187 14.93 -12.56 -4.24
C VAL A 187 14.29 -11.53 -5.19
N ILE A 188 14.30 -11.81 -6.50
CA ILE A 188 13.66 -10.94 -7.51
C ILE A 188 12.15 -10.84 -7.29
N LEU A 189 11.48 -11.95 -6.99
CA LEU A 189 10.04 -11.98 -6.74
C LEU A 189 9.67 -11.23 -5.45
N GLU A 190 10.47 -11.37 -4.40
CA GLU A 190 10.29 -10.66 -3.14
C GLU A 190 10.44 -9.14 -3.35
N LYS A 191 11.51 -8.70 -4.02
CA LYS A 191 11.74 -7.29 -4.35
C LYS A 191 10.56 -6.70 -5.14
N LYS A 192 10.09 -7.41 -6.19
CA LYS A 192 8.91 -7.00 -6.96
C LYS A 192 7.63 -6.94 -6.12
N SER A 193 7.51 -7.73 -5.06
CA SER A 193 6.35 -7.70 -4.18
C SER A 193 6.38 -6.52 -3.20
N LEU A 194 7.56 -6.21 -2.66
CA LEU A 194 7.79 -5.07 -1.76
C LEU A 194 7.60 -3.74 -2.49
N GLU A 195 8.10 -3.63 -3.72
CA GLU A 195 7.89 -2.44 -4.55
C GLU A 195 6.40 -2.18 -4.82
N ARG A 196 5.60 -3.23 -5.03
CA ARG A 196 4.15 -3.11 -5.21
C ARG A 196 3.46 -2.63 -3.94
N LYS A 197 3.80 -3.21 -2.78
CA LYS A 197 3.30 -2.75 -1.48
C LYS A 197 3.68 -1.29 -1.23
N ARG A 198 4.93 -0.92 -1.50
CA ARG A 198 5.43 0.45 -1.35
C ARG A 198 4.62 1.45 -2.17
N LYS A 199 4.36 1.15 -3.46
CA LYS A 199 3.54 2.02 -4.34
C LYS A 199 2.14 2.24 -3.78
N PHE A 200 1.51 1.18 -3.28
CA PHE A 200 0.17 1.23 -2.71
C PHE A 200 0.10 2.02 -1.41
N LEU A 201 1.02 1.76 -0.47
CA LEU A 201 1.11 2.50 0.78
C LEU A 201 1.43 3.98 0.56
N LEU A 202 2.25 4.29 -0.45
CA LEU A 202 2.59 5.66 -0.79
C LEU A 202 1.38 6.41 -1.34
N GLN A 203 0.60 5.79 -2.25
CA GLN A 203 -0.63 6.38 -2.76
C GLN A 203 -1.64 6.68 -1.64
N LEU A 204 -1.80 5.73 -0.72
CA LEU A 204 -2.70 5.90 0.42
C LEU A 204 -2.24 7.03 1.36
N ALA A 205 -0.95 7.08 1.67
CA ALA A 205 -0.39 8.09 2.56
C ALA A 205 -0.42 9.49 1.95
N ILE A 206 -0.15 9.62 0.65
CA ILE A 206 -0.29 10.89 -0.06
C ILE A 206 -1.75 11.36 0.02
N LEU A 207 -2.71 10.49 -0.28
CA LEU A 207 -4.13 10.81 -0.20
C LEU A 207 -4.55 11.27 1.21
N ALA A 208 -4.18 10.49 2.22
CA ALA A 208 -4.51 10.81 3.61
C ALA A 208 -3.85 12.13 4.04
N ALA A 209 -2.60 12.38 3.67
CA ALA A 209 -1.93 13.66 3.92
C ALA A 209 -2.64 14.81 3.20
N THR A 210 -3.03 14.66 1.93
CA THR A 210 -3.70 15.74 1.18
C THR A 210 -5.05 16.09 1.76
N VAL A 211 -5.90 15.10 2.08
CA VAL A 211 -7.24 15.40 2.59
C VAL A 211 -7.18 16.00 4.00
N THR A 212 -6.29 15.51 4.86
CA THR A 212 -6.14 16.02 6.23
C THR A 212 -5.45 17.38 6.28
N TYR A 213 -4.53 17.67 5.35
CA TYR A 213 -3.95 19.00 5.17
C TYR A 213 -5.02 20.01 4.78
N GLN A 214 -5.82 19.70 3.76
CA GLN A 214 -6.89 20.58 3.28
C GLN A 214 -7.92 20.88 4.37
N THR A 215 -8.37 19.87 5.11
CA THR A 215 -9.39 20.04 6.15
C THR A 215 -8.83 20.56 7.47
N GLY A 216 -7.51 20.44 7.68
CA GLY A 216 -6.85 21.09 8.81
C GLY A 216 -6.73 22.61 8.62
N LEU A 217 -6.54 23.06 7.38
CA LEU A 217 -6.53 24.48 7.04
C LEU A 217 -7.93 25.06 6.81
N ASN A 218 -8.89 24.22 6.42
CA ASN A 218 -10.30 24.58 6.25
C ASN A 218 -11.17 23.64 7.10
N PRO A 219 -11.34 23.93 8.41
CA PRO A 219 -12.09 23.09 9.30
C PRO A 219 -13.57 23.04 8.91
N PRO A 220 -14.28 21.95 9.25
CA PRO A 220 -15.69 21.80 8.97
C PRO A 220 -16.50 22.94 9.58
N GLY A 221 -17.42 23.51 8.79
CA GLY A 221 -18.20 24.69 9.19
C GLY A 221 -17.54 26.03 8.89
N GLY A 222 -16.29 26.04 8.43
CA GLY A 222 -15.61 27.26 8.03
C GLY A 222 -15.14 28.11 9.20
N PHE A 223 -14.94 29.39 8.90
CA PHE A 223 -14.40 30.39 9.81
C PHE A 223 -15.35 31.58 9.90
N TRP A 224 -15.33 32.24 11.05
CA TRP A 224 -15.95 33.54 11.20
C TRP A 224 -15.30 34.57 10.28
N THR A 225 -16.10 35.32 9.53
CA THR A 225 -15.65 36.37 8.61
C THR A 225 -15.44 37.70 9.34
N GLU A 226 -16.30 38.00 10.31
CA GLU A 226 -16.29 39.25 11.05
C GLU A 226 -16.05 39.03 12.55
N SER A 227 -15.45 40.03 13.21
CA SER A 227 -15.32 40.02 14.67
C SER A 227 -16.51 40.77 15.26
N ASN A 228 -17.24 40.13 16.16
CA ASN A 228 -18.37 40.77 16.82
C ASN A 228 -17.91 41.34 18.17
N GLY A 229 -18.32 42.56 18.52
CA GLY A 229 -18.04 43.15 19.83
C GLY A 229 -18.96 42.62 20.95
N VAL A 230 -20.11 42.04 20.58
CA VAL A 230 -21.16 41.56 21.49
C VAL A 230 -20.99 40.08 21.84
N LYS A 231 -20.67 39.23 20.85
CA LYS A 231 -20.20 37.84 21.08
C LYS A 231 -18.68 37.82 21.01
N LYS A 232 -18.00 37.05 21.88
CA LYS A 232 -16.53 36.89 21.88
C LYS A 232 -16.05 36.05 20.67
N VAL A 233 -16.42 36.46 19.47
CA VAL A 233 -16.16 35.81 18.19
C VAL A 233 -15.12 36.63 17.46
N THR A 234 -14.00 36.01 17.11
CA THR A 234 -12.91 36.68 16.39
C THR A 234 -12.84 36.17 14.96
N ALA A 235 -12.67 37.09 14.00
CA ALA A 235 -12.50 36.73 12.61
C ALA A 235 -11.36 35.71 12.41
N GLY A 236 -11.65 34.67 11.63
CA GLY A 236 -10.76 33.55 11.38
C GLY A 236 -10.69 32.50 12.49
N ASP A 237 -11.55 32.56 13.52
CA ASP A 237 -11.75 31.45 14.44
C ASP A 237 -12.72 30.41 13.81
N PRO A 238 -12.51 29.10 14.02
CA PRO A 238 -13.36 28.06 13.44
C PRO A 238 -14.77 28.11 14.04
N ILE A 239 -15.80 28.17 13.19
CA ILE A 239 -17.20 28.28 13.65
C ILE A 239 -17.60 27.05 14.50
N LEU A 240 -17.10 25.87 14.14
CA LEU A 240 -17.39 24.64 14.89
C LEU A 240 -16.80 24.64 16.31
N LEU A 241 -15.73 25.40 16.57
CA LEU A 241 -15.12 25.48 17.90
C LEU A 241 -16.06 26.18 18.90
N ASP A 242 -16.78 27.21 18.45
CA ASP A 242 -17.64 28.01 19.33
C ASP A 242 -18.96 27.30 19.65
N TYR A 243 -19.57 26.66 18.65
CA TYR A 243 -20.85 25.96 18.82
C TYR A 243 -20.70 24.52 19.31
N TYR A 244 -19.62 23.83 18.93
CA TYR A 244 -19.42 22.40 19.17
C TYR A 244 -17.97 22.09 19.57
N GLY A 245 -17.43 22.84 20.55
CA GLY A 245 -16.01 22.80 20.93
C GLY A 245 -15.42 21.40 21.16
N VAL A 246 -16.13 20.50 21.86
CA VAL A 246 -15.65 19.12 22.08
C VAL A 246 -15.50 18.35 20.76
N ARG A 247 -16.45 18.52 19.83
CA ARG A 247 -16.39 17.87 18.51
C ARG A 247 -15.26 18.41 17.67
N TYR A 248 -15.09 19.73 17.67
CA TYR A 248 -13.98 20.38 17.01
C TYR A 248 -12.62 19.89 17.54
N GLN A 249 -12.46 19.77 18.87
CA GLN A 249 -11.24 19.27 19.47
C GLN A 249 -10.92 17.84 19.01
N VAL A 250 -11.90 16.93 19.08
CA VAL A 250 -11.70 15.55 18.61
C VAL A 250 -11.41 15.51 17.12
N PHE A 251 -12.15 16.29 16.30
CA PHE A 251 -11.86 16.45 14.88
C PHE A 251 -10.40 16.86 14.65
N PHE A 252 -9.96 17.93 15.33
CA PHE A 252 -8.62 18.49 15.17
C PHE A 252 -7.53 17.46 15.52
N TYR A 253 -7.62 16.83 16.70
CA TYR A 253 -6.63 15.86 17.15
C TYR A 253 -6.57 14.61 16.25
N CYS A 254 -7.73 14.08 15.84
CA CYS A 254 -7.80 12.95 14.92
C CYS A 254 -7.26 13.31 13.52
N ASN A 255 -7.61 14.49 13.00
CA ASN A 255 -7.16 14.96 11.69
C ASN A 255 -5.64 15.22 11.67
N ALA A 256 -5.12 15.87 12.72
CA ALA A 256 -3.68 16.09 12.89
C ALA A 256 -2.93 14.77 13.02
N THR A 257 -3.43 13.81 13.82
CA THR A 257 -2.84 12.46 13.87
C THR A 257 -2.82 11.80 12.50
N GLY A 258 -3.91 11.90 11.74
CA GLY A 258 -4.02 11.39 10.38
C GLY A 258 -2.97 11.98 9.44
N PHE A 259 -2.80 13.31 9.47
CA PHE A 259 -1.78 14.02 8.70
C PHE A 259 -0.36 13.57 9.09
N MET A 260 -0.03 13.59 10.38
CA MET A 260 1.30 13.30 10.88
C MET A 260 1.70 11.83 10.66
N ALA A 261 0.77 10.89 10.86
CA ALA A 261 0.98 9.49 10.52
C ALA A 261 1.23 9.30 9.02
N SER A 262 0.49 10.04 8.17
CA SER A 262 0.67 9.97 6.72
C SER A 262 2.03 10.52 6.28
N VAL A 263 2.48 11.65 6.83
CA VAL A 263 3.82 12.20 6.60
C VAL A 263 4.91 11.22 7.05
N ALA A 264 4.76 10.60 8.22
CA ALA A 264 5.69 9.58 8.71
C ALA A 264 5.77 8.37 7.75
N VAL A 265 4.62 7.90 7.25
CA VAL A 265 4.55 6.83 6.26
C VAL A 265 5.26 7.24 4.96
N ILE A 266 5.04 8.46 4.45
CA ILE A 266 5.73 8.95 3.25
C ILE A 266 7.24 8.97 3.48
N LEU A 267 7.72 9.55 4.59
CA LEU A 267 9.15 9.60 4.93
C LEU A 267 9.78 8.19 4.98
N LEU A 268 9.10 7.23 5.60
CA LEU A 268 9.52 5.84 5.65
C LEU A 268 9.55 5.16 4.26
N LEU A 269 8.63 5.52 3.37
CA LEU A 269 8.49 4.92 2.05
C LEU A 269 9.44 5.52 1.00
N VAL A 270 9.76 6.81 1.11
CA VAL A 270 10.66 7.53 0.19
C VAL A 270 12.08 6.95 0.28
N ASN A 271 12.53 6.57 1.48
CA ASN A 271 13.80 5.88 1.63
C ASN A 271 13.65 4.37 1.35
N GLN A 272 14.14 3.89 0.20
CA GLN A 272 13.99 2.49 -0.19
C GLN A 272 14.57 1.49 0.82
N THR A 273 15.62 1.87 1.54
CA THR A 273 16.26 0.99 2.52
C THR A 273 15.43 0.89 3.80
N LEU A 274 14.89 2.02 4.28
CA LEU A 274 13.96 2.05 5.42
C LEU A 274 12.62 1.43 5.08
N SER A 275 12.15 1.59 3.84
CA SER A 275 10.91 0.98 3.36
C SER A 275 10.98 -0.54 3.39
N LYS A 276 12.10 -1.15 2.96
CA LYS A 276 12.28 -2.61 3.01
C LYS A 276 12.16 -3.13 4.45
N GLN A 277 12.83 -2.48 5.39
CA GLN A 277 12.80 -2.88 6.80
C GLN A 277 11.48 -2.52 7.49
N GLY A 278 10.89 -1.37 7.18
CA GLY A 278 9.62 -0.89 7.75
C GLY A 278 8.42 -1.74 7.31
N ILE A 279 8.37 -2.13 6.03
CA ILE A 279 7.38 -3.09 5.52
C ILE A 279 7.56 -4.46 6.20
N ARG A 280 8.80 -4.88 6.46
CA ARG A 280 9.09 -6.13 7.16
C ARG A 280 8.76 -6.07 8.66
N SER A 281 8.91 -4.91 9.30
CA SER A 281 8.81 -4.70 10.75
C SER A 281 7.39 -4.50 11.29
N ASN A 282 6.34 -4.62 10.48
CA ASN A 282 4.94 -4.31 10.83
C ASN A 282 4.64 -2.87 11.31
N ALA A 283 5.64 -2.08 11.74
CA ALA A 283 5.51 -0.71 12.22
C ALA A 283 4.88 0.23 11.19
N LEU A 284 5.22 0.07 9.90
CA LEU A 284 4.61 0.82 8.82
C LEU A 284 3.10 0.54 8.70
N HIS A 285 2.71 -0.72 8.85
CA HIS A 285 1.31 -1.11 8.84
C HIS A 285 0.56 -0.50 10.03
N VAL A 286 1.13 -0.56 11.23
CA VAL A 286 0.57 0.09 12.43
C VAL A 286 0.39 1.59 12.22
N CYS A 287 1.38 2.27 11.65
CA CYS A 287 1.30 3.71 11.36
C CYS A 287 0.18 4.04 10.37
N VAL A 288 0.03 3.24 9.30
CA VAL A 288 -1.09 3.37 8.34
C VAL A 288 -2.44 3.13 9.02
N MET A 289 -2.54 2.14 9.91
CA MET A 289 -3.76 1.89 10.68
C MET A 289 -4.13 3.08 11.56
N ILE A 290 -3.16 3.65 12.29
CA ILE A 290 -3.35 4.86 13.11
C ILE A 290 -3.82 6.02 12.24
N GLY A 291 -3.20 6.23 11.07
CA GLY A 291 -3.60 7.28 10.13
C GLY A 291 -5.04 7.14 9.66
N LEU A 292 -5.45 5.93 9.26
CA LEU A 292 -6.82 5.65 8.79
C LEU A 292 -7.86 5.77 9.91
N LEU A 293 -7.53 5.35 11.14
CA LEU A 293 -8.38 5.56 12.32
C LEU A 293 -8.52 7.05 12.65
N GLY A 294 -7.44 7.83 12.49
CA GLY A 294 -7.45 9.29 12.60
C GLY A 294 -8.40 9.93 11.58
N LEU A 295 -8.32 9.54 10.29
CA LEU A 295 -9.27 9.99 9.27
C LEU A 295 -10.71 9.62 9.65
N MET A 296 -10.95 8.40 10.12
CA MET A 296 -12.30 7.94 10.46
C MET A 296 -12.89 8.70 11.66
N GLY A 297 -12.07 8.96 12.69
CA GLY A 297 -12.47 9.78 13.84
C GLY A 297 -12.76 11.23 13.44
N ALA A 298 -11.89 11.84 12.63
CA ALA A 298 -12.08 13.19 12.13
C ALA A 298 -13.35 13.32 11.28
N TYR A 299 -13.60 12.35 10.40
CA TYR A 299 -14.84 12.32 9.62
C TYR A 299 -16.08 12.27 10.52
N ALA A 300 -16.09 11.38 11.51
CA ALA A 300 -17.22 11.19 12.40
C ALA A 300 -17.59 12.45 13.18
N THR A 301 -16.59 13.15 13.74
CA THR A 301 -16.84 14.35 14.55
C THR A 301 -17.03 15.61 13.72
N GLY A 302 -16.32 15.73 12.60
CA GLY A 302 -16.39 16.92 11.74
C GLY A 302 -17.62 16.99 10.85
N SER A 303 -18.14 15.85 10.38
CA SER A 303 -19.30 15.83 9.46
C SER A 303 -20.64 15.92 10.20
N CYS A 304 -20.69 15.55 11.48
CA CYS A 304 -21.95 15.45 12.23
C CYS A 304 -22.34 16.74 12.94
N ARG A 305 -23.56 17.23 12.69
CA ARG A 305 -24.17 18.37 13.41
C ARG A 305 -25.24 17.93 14.42
N LYS A 306 -26.14 17.03 14.03
CA LYS A 306 -27.24 16.53 14.87
C LYS A 306 -26.85 15.24 15.62
N LEU A 307 -27.55 14.94 16.72
CA LEU A 307 -27.33 13.70 17.48
C LEU A 307 -27.62 12.45 16.63
N ARG A 308 -28.69 12.44 15.83
CA ARG A 308 -29.06 11.30 14.98
C ARG A 308 -27.97 10.94 13.97
N THR A 309 -27.42 11.94 13.26
CA THR A 309 -26.34 11.72 12.29
C THR A 309 -25.06 11.27 12.98
N SER A 310 -24.80 11.79 14.18
CA SER A 310 -23.69 11.36 15.04
C SER A 310 -23.81 9.90 15.46
N ILE A 311 -24.97 9.46 15.97
CA ILE A 311 -25.22 8.06 16.35
C ILE A 311 -24.96 7.13 15.16
N TYR A 312 -25.46 7.49 13.96
CA TYR A 312 -25.25 6.72 12.75
C TYR A 312 -23.76 6.53 12.41
N VAL A 313 -22.99 7.62 12.34
CA VAL A 313 -21.58 7.53 11.96
C VAL A 313 -20.76 6.84 13.03
N PHE A 314 -20.99 7.12 14.31
CA PHE A 314 -20.29 6.42 15.40
C PHE A 314 -20.62 4.93 15.42
N ALA A 315 -21.87 4.53 15.13
CA ALA A 315 -22.23 3.12 14.99
C ALA A 315 -21.49 2.45 13.82
N LEU A 316 -21.36 3.13 12.67
CA LEU A 316 -20.56 2.63 11.55
C LEU A 316 -19.08 2.46 11.93
N VAL A 317 -18.48 3.46 12.58
CA VAL A 317 -17.10 3.42 13.06
C VAL A 317 -16.90 2.27 14.05
N ALA A 318 -17.81 2.11 15.00
CA ALA A 318 -17.78 1.02 15.97
C ALA A 318 -17.92 -0.36 15.30
N ALA A 319 -18.80 -0.49 14.30
CA ALA A 319 -18.95 -1.71 13.52
C ALA A 319 -17.66 -2.07 12.77
N VAL A 320 -16.95 -1.10 12.20
CA VAL A 320 -15.63 -1.34 11.57
C VAL A 320 -14.60 -1.78 12.58
N ILE A 321 -14.51 -1.11 13.74
CA ILE A 321 -13.56 -1.51 14.79
C ILE A 321 -13.86 -2.92 15.28
N ALA A 322 -15.13 -3.24 15.55
CA ALA A 322 -15.57 -4.57 15.95
C ALA A 322 -15.22 -5.63 14.88
N PHE A 323 -15.46 -5.33 13.61
CA PHE A 323 -15.07 -6.21 12.49
C PHE A 323 -13.56 -6.44 12.44
N LEU A 324 -12.73 -5.40 12.60
CA LEU A 324 -11.27 -5.52 12.63
C LEU A 324 -10.79 -6.34 13.82
N VAL A 325 -11.34 -6.11 15.02
CA VAL A 325 -11.04 -6.88 16.23
C VAL A 325 -11.43 -8.35 16.04
N LEU A 326 -12.60 -8.62 15.45
CA LEU A 326 -13.05 -9.97 15.15
C LEU A 326 -12.12 -10.68 14.14
N GLU A 327 -11.65 -9.99 13.10
CA GLU A 327 -10.65 -10.55 12.17
C GLU A 327 -9.30 -10.84 12.86
N ILE A 328 -8.86 -9.97 13.78
CA ILE A 328 -7.63 -10.16 14.57
C ILE A 328 -7.80 -11.34 15.54
N LEU A 329 -8.94 -11.44 16.23
CA LEU A 329 -9.24 -12.51 17.17
C LEU A 329 -9.38 -13.85 16.45
N PHE A 330 -10.10 -13.90 15.32
CA PHE A 330 -10.19 -15.09 14.47
C PHE A 330 -8.80 -15.52 13.98
N TYR A 331 -7.95 -14.56 13.62
CA TYR A 331 -6.56 -14.86 13.26
C TYR A 331 -5.77 -15.42 14.45
N MET A 332 -5.83 -14.79 15.63
CA MET A 332 -5.13 -15.24 16.83
C MET A 332 -5.60 -16.64 17.24
N TYR A 333 -6.90 -16.91 17.16
CA TYR A 333 -7.50 -18.21 17.40
C TYR A 333 -7.04 -19.26 16.37
N ALA A 334 -7.02 -18.90 15.08
CA ALA A 334 -6.55 -19.79 14.02
C ALA A 334 -5.03 -20.04 14.06
N ASP A 335 -4.24 -19.10 14.58
CA ASP A 335 -2.80 -19.21 14.75
C ASP A 335 -2.45 -20.08 15.98
N HIS A 336 -3.18 -19.92 17.09
CA HIS A 336 -3.06 -20.77 18.26
C HIS A 336 -3.41 -22.25 17.95
N ARG A 337 -4.32 -22.49 17.00
CA ARG A 337 -4.63 -23.84 16.50
C ARG A 337 -3.56 -24.41 15.55
N ASN A 338 -2.62 -23.61 15.03
CA ASN A 338 -1.54 -24.09 14.15
C ASN A 338 -0.28 -24.57 14.91
N LEU A 339 -0.28 -24.58 16.25
CA LEU A 339 0.70 -25.34 17.06
C LEU A 339 0.18 -26.72 17.48
N SER A 340 -1.03 -27.09 17.08
CA SER A 340 -1.53 -28.45 17.17
C SER A 340 -1.77 -28.94 15.74
N GLU A 341 -0.85 -29.76 15.23
CA GLU A 341 -1.33 -30.86 14.40
C GLU A 341 -2.47 -31.55 15.14
N GLN A 342 -3.54 -31.97 14.44
CA GLN A 342 -4.50 -33.05 14.78
C GLN A 342 -5.80 -32.89 13.92
N PRO A 343 -6.57 -33.98 13.67
CA PRO A 343 -6.86 -34.50 12.33
C PRO A 343 -8.37 -34.67 12.10
N TRP A 344 -9.15 -33.63 12.39
CA TRP A 344 -10.60 -33.74 12.42
C TRP A 344 -11.31 -32.88 11.36
N VAL A 345 -10.96 -33.10 10.10
CA VAL A 345 -11.87 -32.77 9.00
C VAL A 345 -12.31 -34.09 8.38
N PRO A 346 -13.59 -34.49 8.54
CA PRO A 346 -14.11 -35.70 7.92
C PRO A 346 -13.78 -35.72 6.42
N GLN A 347 -13.24 -36.84 5.93
CA GLN A 347 -12.76 -36.96 4.54
C GLN A 347 -13.82 -36.59 3.49
N TRP A 348 -15.11 -36.73 3.83
CA TRP A 348 -16.22 -36.36 2.95
C TRP A 348 -16.32 -34.84 2.72
N LEU A 349 -16.03 -34.01 3.73
CA LEU A 349 -16.04 -32.55 3.61
C LEU A 349 -14.85 -32.05 2.77
N GLN A 350 -13.70 -32.74 2.83
CA GLN A 350 -12.55 -32.44 1.98
C GLN A 350 -12.80 -32.75 0.50
N ARG A 351 -13.65 -33.74 0.19
CA ARG A 351 -14.10 -34.05 -1.18
C ARG A 351 -15.06 -32.99 -1.72
N LEU A 352 -15.93 -32.45 -0.85
CA LEU A 352 -16.92 -31.44 -1.20
C LEU A 352 -16.31 -30.03 -1.41
N LEU A 353 -15.21 -29.74 -0.71
CA LEU A 353 -14.50 -28.45 -0.80
C LEU A 353 -13.40 -28.40 -1.89
N LYS A 354 -13.14 -29.51 -2.59
CA LYS A 354 -12.30 -29.49 -3.80
C LYS A 354 -13.04 -28.70 -4.88
N PRO A 355 -12.46 -27.62 -5.44
CA PRO A 355 -13.02 -27.00 -6.62
C PRO A 355 -13.13 -28.06 -7.71
N LEU A 356 -14.31 -28.20 -8.31
CA LEU A 356 -14.70 -29.09 -9.41
C LEU A 356 -13.94 -28.81 -10.73
N SER A 357 -12.62 -28.64 -10.63
CA SER A 357 -11.66 -28.41 -11.71
C SER A 357 -10.58 -29.50 -11.67
N SER A 358 -10.97 -30.74 -11.40
CA SER A 358 -10.26 -31.91 -11.93
C SER A 358 -11.09 -32.42 -13.09
N ALA A 359 -10.73 -32.00 -14.31
CA ALA A 359 -11.27 -32.62 -15.51
C ALA A 359 -11.02 -34.14 -15.45
N PRO A 360 -11.92 -34.98 -15.98
CA PRO A 360 -11.71 -36.42 -16.02
C PRO A 360 -10.38 -36.73 -16.71
N MET A 361 -9.55 -37.54 -16.05
CA MET A 361 -8.30 -38.05 -16.59
C MET A 361 -8.64 -38.93 -17.79
N ARG A 362 -8.39 -38.44 -19.01
CA ARG A 362 -8.38 -39.28 -20.22
C ARG A 362 -6.99 -39.94 -20.28
N PRO A 363 -6.88 -41.27 -20.44
CA PRO A 363 -5.61 -41.89 -20.77
C PRO A 363 -5.32 -41.53 -22.23
N ASP A 364 -4.41 -40.59 -22.44
CA ASP A 364 -3.92 -40.28 -23.78
C ASP A 364 -2.51 -39.65 -23.71
N ASP A 365 -1.71 -40.05 -24.68
CA ASP A 365 -0.25 -40.14 -24.72
C ASP A 365 0.45 -38.79 -24.94
N GLY A 366 0.45 -37.92 -23.92
CA GLY A 366 1.02 -36.57 -23.99
C GLY A 366 2.11 -36.29 -22.96
N ASN A 367 3.27 -35.82 -23.44
CA ASN A 367 4.47 -35.46 -22.67
C ASN A 367 4.16 -34.62 -21.41
N ASP A 368 4.44 -35.16 -20.22
CA ASP A 368 4.08 -34.59 -18.92
C ASP A 368 4.61 -33.16 -18.67
N LYS A 369 5.72 -32.81 -19.31
CA LYS A 369 6.34 -31.48 -19.22
C LYS A 369 5.44 -30.36 -19.77
N ASP A 370 4.65 -30.62 -20.82
CA ASP A 370 3.81 -29.62 -21.45
C ASP A 370 2.56 -29.30 -20.61
N ARG A 371 1.99 -30.31 -19.94
CA ARG A 371 0.86 -30.14 -18.99
C ARG A 371 1.25 -29.32 -17.76
N VAL A 372 2.41 -29.61 -17.17
CA VAL A 372 2.93 -28.84 -16.02
C VAL A 372 3.20 -27.38 -16.42
N SER A 373 3.73 -27.15 -17.64
CA SER A 373 3.98 -25.80 -18.14
C SER A 373 2.68 -25.01 -18.37
N ALA A 374 1.64 -25.64 -18.95
CA ALA A 374 0.34 -25.03 -19.19
C ALA A 374 -0.40 -24.70 -17.88
N SER A 375 -0.36 -25.61 -16.89
CA SER A 375 -0.94 -25.39 -15.57
C SER A 375 -0.24 -24.24 -14.82
N LYS A 376 1.10 -24.15 -14.89
CA LYS A 376 1.87 -23.00 -14.36
C LYS A 376 1.48 -21.69 -15.03
N ARG A 377 1.31 -21.66 -16.36
CA ARG A 377 0.86 -20.46 -17.10
C ARG A 377 -0.54 -20.01 -16.67
N LEU A 378 -1.49 -20.93 -16.53
CA LEU A 378 -2.85 -20.63 -16.04
C LEU A 378 -2.84 -20.09 -14.61
N GLN A 379 -2.04 -20.68 -13.72
CA GLN A 379 -1.93 -20.25 -12.33
C GLN A 379 -1.30 -18.84 -12.23
N GLN A 380 -0.29 -18.55 -13.05
CA GLN A 380 0.32 -17.23 -13.15
C GLN A 380 -0.66 -16.20 -13.73
N LYS A 381 -1.42 -16.55 -14.77
CA LYS A 381 -2.50 -15.70 -15.32
C LYS A 381 -3.54 -15.37 -14.25
N ARG A 382 -3.99 -16.36 -13.48
CA ARG A 382 -4.95 -16.18 -12.37
C ARG A 382 -4.41 -15.29 -11.26
N ARG A 383 -3.12 -15.43 -10.90
CA ARG A 383 -2.46 -14.55 -9.91
C ARG A 383 -2.36 -13.11 -10.40
N ARG A 384 -2.04 -12.90 -11.67
CA ARG A 384 -1.98 -11.58 -12.29
C ARG A 384 -3.35 -10.89 -12.30
N VAL A 385 -4.40 -11.58 -12.73
CA VAL A 385 -5.78 -11.05 -12.71
C VAL A 385 -6.22 -10.68 -11.30
N LYS A 386 -5.94 -11.53 -10.29
CA LYS A 386 -6.23 -11.20 -8.88
C LYS A 386 -5.47 -9.96 -8.40
N TYR A 387 -4.23 -9.80 -8.82
CA TYR A 387 -3.41 -8.64 -8.47
C TYR A 387 -3.96 -7.35 -9.10
N GLU A 388 -4.27 -7.35 -10.39
CA GLU A 388 -4.86 -6.19 -11.07
C GLU A 388 -6.21 -5.82 -10.45
N LYS A 389 -7.07 -6.81 -10.16
CA LYS A 389 -8.34 -6.54 -9.46
C LYS A 389 -8.12 -5.84 -8.12
N ARG A 390 -7.17 -6.31 -7.30
CA ARG A 390 -6.85 -5.65 -6.00
C ARG A 390 -6.33 -4.22 -6.19
N LYS A 391 -5.47 -4.00 -7.18
CA LYS A 391 -4.96 -2.67 -7.51
C LYS A 391 -6.11 -1.73 -7.86
N SER A 392 -7.02 -2.15 -8.73
CA SER A 392 -8.20 -1.36 -9.10
C SER A 392 -9.10 -1.09 -7.90
N LEU A 393 -9.39 -2.10 -7.07
CA LEU A 393 -10.22 -1.93 -5.87
C LEU A 393 -9.60 -0.96 -4.86
N MET A 394 -8.28 -1.01 -4.69
CA MET A 394 -7.57 -0.10 -3.81
C MET A 394 -7.62 1.34 -4.35
N LEU A 395 -7.37 1.54 -5.64
CA LEU A 395 -7.45 2.87 -6.25
C LEU A 395 -8.87 3.44 -6.17
N LEU A 396 -9.88 2.61 -6.38
CA LEU A 396 -11.28 3.00 -6.24
C LEU A 396 -11.60 3.38 -4.79
N GLY A 397 -11.20 2.57 -3.81
CA GLY A 397 -11.40 2.88 -2.39
C GLY A 397 -10.64 4.14 -1.95
N ILE A 398 -9.41 4.34 -2.43
CA ILE A 398 -8.64 5.58 -2.18
C ILE A 398 -9.38 6.80 -2.73
N LEU A 399 -9.85 6.72 -3.98
CA LEU A 399 -10.61 7.79 -4.60
C LEU A 399 -11.90 8.09 -3.83
N ALA A 400 -12.71 7.05 -3.56
CA ALA A 400 -13.97 7.16 -2.84
C ALA A 400 -13.77 7.74 -1.43
N ALA A 401 -12.79 7.24 -0.68
CA ALA A 401 -12.47 7.77 0.65
C ALA A 401 -12.12 9.27 0.60
N SER A 402 -11.35 9.71 -0.40
CA SER A 402 -10.99 11.12 -0.53
C SER A 402 -12.17 12.02 -0.82
N VAL A 403 -12.97 11.68 -1.84
CA VAL A 403 -14.09 12.52 -2.27
C VAL A 403 -15.17 12.58 -1.19
N THR A 404 -15.43 11.45 -0.53
CA THR A 404 -16.44 11.39 0.53
C THR A 404 -15.99 12.06 1.82
N TYR A 405 -14.70 11.99 2.17
CA TYR A 405 -14.13 12.72 3.30
C TYR A 405 -14.28 14.23 3.11
N GLN A 406 -13.90 14.74 1.94
CA GLN A 406 -14.03 16.17 1.63
C GLN A 406 -15.49 16.60 1.60
N ALA A 407 -16.36 15.88 0.89
CA ALA A 407 -17.78 16.22 0.78
C ALA A 407 -18.52 16.11 2.14
N GLY A 408 -18.07 15.24 3.04
CA GLY A 408 -18.65 15.12 4.38
C GLY A 408 -18.32 16.30 5.29
N LEU A 409 -17.13 16.90 5.13
CA LEU A 409 -16.67 18.04 5.94
C LEU A 409 -17.05 19.39 5.32
N ALA A 410 -17.17 19.43 3.99
CA ALA A 410 -17.69 20.54 3.20
C ALA A 410 -18.95 20.07 2.45
N PRO A 411 -20.13 20.10 3.10
CA PRO A 411 -21.36 19.58 2.53
C PRO A 411 -21.79 20.35 1.27
N PRO A 412 -22.56 19.72 0.37
CA PRO A 412 -23.09 20.39 -0.81
C PRO A 412 -23.97 21.57 -0.41
N GLY A 413 -23.81 22.68 -1.13
CA GLY A 413 -24.45 23.95 -0.80
C GLY A 413 -23.71 24.76 0.27
N GLY A 414 -22.66 24.24 0.89
CA GLY A 414 -21.87 24.94 1.90
C GLY A 414 -22.52 24.98 3.28
N THR A 415 -21.98 25.85 4.14
CA THR A 415 -22.43 26.06 5.51
C THR A 415 -22.74 27.54 5.73
N TRP A 416 -23.66 27.84 6.64
CA TRP A 416 -23.97 29.22 7.02
C TRP A 416 -22.75 29.93 7.60
N GLY A 417 -22.56 31.21 7.24
CA GLY A 417 -21.46 32.04 7.74
C GLY A 417 -21.80 32.76 9.04
N ASP A 418 -23.06 33.17 9.20
CA ASP A 418 -23.54 33.98 10.32
C ASP A 418 -24.82 33.38 10.92
N ASP A 419 -25.22 33.88 12.10
CA ASP A 419 -26.48 33.49 12.73
C ASP A 419 -27.58 34.48 12.35
N ASP A 420 -28.74 33.97 11.92
CA ASP A 420 -29.94 34.79 11.81
C ASP A 420 -30.49 35.04 13.22
N THR A 421 -30.06 36.13 13.86
CA THR A 421 -30.76 36.67 15.02
C THR A 421 -31.97 37.46 14.54
N ALA A 422 -33.15 37.25 15.13
CA ALA A 422 -34.39 37.99 14.85
C ALA A 422 -34.33 39.50 15.21
N SER A 423 -33.12 40.07 15.28
CA SER A 423 -32.80 41.41 15.76
C SER A 423 -31.80 42.12 14.84
N SER A 424 -31.85 41.86 13.54
CA SER A 424 -31.43 42.87 12.56
C SER A 424 -32.61 43.82 12.38
N PRO A 425 -32.60 45.04 12.95
CA PRO A 425 -33.61 46.03 12.62
C PRO A 425 -33.38 46.41 11.16
N SER A 426 -34.22 45.90 10.26
CA SER A 426 -34.35 46.44 8.91
C SER A 426 -34.52 47.96 9.02
N PRO A 427 -33.75 48.78 8.29
CA PRO A 427 -33.96 50.22 8.31
C PRO A 427 -35.34 50.52 7.69
N SER A 428 -36.27 50.91 8.57
CA SER A 428 -37.55 51.61 8.31
C SER A 428 -38.59 50.92 7.39
N PRO A 429 -39.82 50.70 7.87
CA PRO A 429 -40.92 50.30 7.00
C PRO A 429 -41.40 51.49 6.17
N SER A 430 -41.42 51.33 4.84
CA SER A 430 -42.23 52.18 3.97
C SER A 430 -43.70 51.74 4.13
N PRO A 431 -44.65 52.66 4.42
CA PRO A 431 -46.02 52.29 4.71
C PRO A 431 -46.82 52.13 3.41
N SER A 432 -46.64 51.02 2.70
CA SER A 432 -47.53 50.63 1.60
C SER A 432 -47.29 49.20 1.09
N SER A 433 -47.57 48.20 1.92
CA SER A 433 -48.06 46.91 1.40
C SER A 433 -48.82 46.14 2.49
N LEU A 434 -50.09 45.88 2.20
CA LEU A 434 -50.92 44.94 2.97
C LEU A 434 -50.35 43.52 2.79
N SER A 435 -50.16 42.83 3.93
CA SER A 435 -49.86 41.40 4.10
C SER A 435 -48.38 40.99 4.23
N PRO A 436 -47.93 40.56 5.42
CA PRO A 436 -46.77 39.70 5.54
C PRO A 436 -47.20 38.24 5.28
N SER A 437 -46.59 37.60 4.28
CA SER A 437 -46.65 36.14 4.14
C SER A 437 -45.86 35.48 5.28
N PRO A 438 -46.36 34.40 5.93
CA PRO A 438 -45.64 33.69 6.98
C PRO A 438 -44.63 32.72 6.34
N SER A 439 -43.63 33.23 5.62
CA SER A 439 -42.46 32.42 5.29
C SER A 439 -41.56 32.42 6.51
N ALA A 440 -41.64 31.34 7.30
CA ALA A 440 -40.84 31.11 8.49
C ALA A 440 -39.37 31.53 8.25
N ALA A 441 -38.93 32.57 8.95
CA ALA A 441 -37.52 32.91 9.04
C ALA A 441 -36.80 31.68 9.62
N TYR A 442 -36.01 30.99 8.79
CA TYR A 442 -35.17 29.91 9.29
C TYR A 442 -34.18 30.55 10.26
N ILE A 443 -34.17 30.10 11.53
CA ILE A 443 -33.09 30.45 12.46
C ILE A 443 -31.88 29.65 11.99
N SER A 444 -31.07 30.23 11.12
CA SER A 444 -29.81 29.63 10.69
C SER A 444 -28.78 29.77 11.81
N VAL A 445 -28.04 28.68 12.04
CA VAL A 445 -26.92 28.67 13.00
C VAL A 445 -25.65 28.55 12.20
N ALA A 446 -24.68 29.43 12.47
CA ALA A 446 -23.43 29.45 11.75
C ALA A 446 -22.75 28.07 11.76
N GLY A 447 -22.16 27.71 10.61
CA GLY A 447 -21.50 26.44 10.39
C GLY A 447 -22.45 25.26 10.11
N ASN A 448 -23.77 25.39 10.31
CA ASN A 448 -24.70 24.33 9.88
C ASN A 448 -24.76 24.24 8.34
N PRO A 449 -24.90 23.04 7.77
CA PRO A 449 -25.08 22.84 6.34
C PRO A 449 -26.32 23.57 5.83
N ILE A 450 -26.18 24.39 4.80
CA ILE A 450 -27.31 25.12 4.20
C ILE A 450 -28.36 24.14 3.65
N LEU A 451 -27.90 23.03 3.08
CA LEU A 451 -28.79 21.99 2.57
C LEU A 451 -29.64 21.33 3.68
N LEU A 452 -29.15 21.30 4.92
CA LEU A 452 -29.90 20.72 6.04
C LEU A 452 -31.14 21.54 6.40
N ASP A 453 -31.05 22.86 6.27
CA ASP A 453 -32.15 23.78 6.63
C ASP A 453 -33.09 24.00 5.45
N THR A 454 -32.55 24.07 4.22
CA THR A 454 -33.35 24.25 3.00
C THR A 454 -34.06 22.97 2.55
N ASN A 455 -33.43 21.79 2.68
CA ASN A 455 -34.03 20.50 2.36
C ASN A 455 -33.40 19.36 3.18
N ALA A 456 -33.93 19.19 4.40
CA ALA A 456 -33.43 18.20 5.35
C ALA A 456 -33.42 16.75 4.81
N ALA A 457 -34.43 16.37 4.03
CA ALA A 457 -34.53 15.02 3.45
C ALA A 457 -33.36 14.74 2.49
N ARG A 458 -33.05 15.72 1.63
CA ARG A 458 -31.96 15.60 0.66
C ARG A 458 -30.59 15.61 1.35
N TYR A 459 -30.41 16.48 2.34
CA TYR A 459 -29.20 16.45 3.17
C TYR A 459 -29.02 15.09 3.86
N GLN A 460 -30.07 14.51 4.43
CA GLN A 460 -30.00 13.20 5.08
C GLN A 460 -29.64 12.09 4.09
N ALA A 461 -30.26 12.08 2.91
CA ALA A 461 -29.91 11.13 1.85
C ALA A 461 -28.44 11.27 1.44
N PHE A 462 -27.98 12.49 1.18
CA PHE A 462 -26.57 12.79 0.89
C PHE A 462 -25.66 12.27 2.01
N PHE A 463 -25.95 12.66 3.25
CA PHE A 463 -25.11 12.38 4.42
C PHE A 463 -24.96 10.87 4.67
N TYR A 464 -26.08 10.13 4.72
CA TYR A 464 -26.04 8.69 4.98
C TYR A 464 -25.34 7.93 3.85
N CYS A 465 -25.62 8.28 2.59
CA CYS A 465 -24.96 7.63 1.44
C CYS A 465 -23.45 7.95 1.42
N ASN A 466 -23.08 9.20 1.65
CA ASN A 466 -21.69 9.66 1.70
C ASN A 466 -20.90 9.01 2.84
N ALA A 467 -21.47 8.96 4.05
CA ALA A 467 -20.85 8.33 5.21
C ALA A 467 -20.69 6.82 5.02
N THR A 468 -21.68 6.17 4.41
CA THR A 468 -21.60 4.74 4.09
C THR A 468 -20.49 4.45 3.08
N SER A 469 -20.37 5.26 2.03
CA SER A 469 -19.30 5.14 1.02
C SER A 469 -17.92 5.43 1.63
N PHE A 470 -17.79 6.47 2.46
CA PHE A 470 -16.55 6.74 3.19
C PHE A 470 -16.14 5.53 4.06
N VAL A 471 -17.04 4.99 4.87
CA VAL A 471 -16.71 3.87 5.75
C VAL A 471 -16.43 2.60 4.95
N ALA A 472 -17.23 2.31 3.93
CA ALA A 472 -17.04 1.15 3.06
C ALA A 472 -15.69 1.20 2.32
N SER A 473 -15.29 2.37 1.82
CA SER A 473 -14.00 2.57 1.15
C SER A 473 -12.81 2.40 2.11
N ILE A 474 -12.90 2.88 3.36
CA ILE A 474 -11.90 2.61 4.40
C ILE A 474 -11.82 1.11 4.70
N VAL A 475 -12.96 0.41 4.81
CA VAL A 475 -12.98 -1.06 4.99
C VAL A 475 -12.30 -1.77 3.82
N VAL A 476 -12.55 -1.36 2.57
CA VAL A 476 -11.87 -1.91 1.39
C VAL A 476 -10.35 -1.71 1.49
N ILE A 477 -9.90 -0.51 1.84
CA ILE A 477 -8.48 -0.19 2.01
C ILE A 477 -7.86 -1.08 3.10
N MET A 478 -8.51 -1.20 4.26
CA MET A 478 -8.07 -2.04 5.37
C MET A 478 -7.98 -3.52 4.99
N LEU A 479 -9.03 -4.06 4.36
CA LEU A 479 -9.08 -5.45 3.90
C LEU A 479 -7.99 -5.74 2.86
N VAL A 480 -7.75 -4.81 1.93
CA VAL A 480 -6.68 -4.93 0.95
C VAL A 480 -5.33 -4.90 1.66
N LEU A 481 -5.12 -3.99 2.62
CA LEU A 481 -3.90 -3.87 3.40
C LEU A 481 -3.60 -5.15 4.19
N LEU A 482 -4.57 -5.65 4.96
CA LEU A 482 -4.48 -6.90 5.74
C LEU A 482 -4.14 -8.11 4.84
N ARG A 483 -4.72 -8.16 3.65
CA ARG A 483 -4.46 -9.21 2.66
C ARG A 483 -3.08 -9.11 2.02
N THR A 484 -2.46 -7.93 1.97
CA THR A 484 -1.06 -7.80 1.52
C THR A 484 -0.07 -8.29 2.57
N VAL A 485 -0.45 -8.29 3.85
CA VAL A 485 0.38 -8.78 4.96
C VAL A 485 0.27 -10.31 5.08
N LYS A 486 -0.94 -10.87 5.08
CA LYS A 486 -1.17 -12.29 5.38
C LYS A 486 -1.18 -13.16 4.10
N LYS A 487 -0.07 -13.89 3.86
CA LYS A 487 0.18 -14.69 2.64
C LYS A 487 -0.71 -15.95 2.52
N LYS A 488 -1.31 -16.45 3.61
CA LYS A 488 -2.00 -17.76 3.65
C LYS A 488 -3.53 -17.75 3.80
N ARG A 489 -4.15 -16.77 4.47
CA ARG A 489 -5.62 -16.63 4.58
C ARG A 489 -5.98 -15.16 4.67
N GLY A 490 -6.36 -14.55 3.54
CA GLY A 490 -6.86 -13.17 3.51
C GLY A 490 -8.37 -13.17 3.29
N ALA A 491 -9.03 -12.10 3.75
CA ALA A 491 -10.48 -11.93 3.75
C ALA A 491 -11.18 -12.44 2.48
N PRO A 492 -12.38 -13.01 2.63
CA PRO A 492 -13.15 -13.53 1.51
C PRO A 492 -13.26 -12.52 0.36
N LEU A 493 -13.02 -12.95 -0.88
CA LEU A 493 -13.13 -12.06 -2.06
C LEU A 493 -14.53 -11.45 -2.18
N TRP A 494 -15.54 -12.15 -1.65
CA TRP A 494 -16.93 -11.70 -1.60
C TRP A 494 -17.11 -10.50 -0.68
N ALA A 495 -16.49 -10.46 0.52
CA ALA A 495 -16.54 -9.29 1.40
C ALA A 495 -15.93 -8.03 0.75
N MET A 496 -14.85 -8.19 0.00
CA MET A 496 -14.27 -7.08 -0.77
C MET A 496 -15.21 -6.60 -1.89
N GLN A 497 -15.95 -7.51 -2.52
CA GLN A 497 -16.90 -7.15 -3.57
C GLN A 497 -18.14 -6.46 -3.00
N THR A 498 -18.68 -6.95 -1.89
CA THR A 498 -19.84 -6.32 -1.25
C THR A 498 -19.50 -4.93 -0.73
N ALA A 499 -18.34 -4.74 -0.09
CA ALA A 499 -17.90 -3.43 0.38
C ALA A 499 -17.72 -2.43 -0.78
N VAL A 500 -17.18 -2.86 -1.91
CA VAL A 500 -17.02 -2.01 -3.10
C VAL A 500 -18.35 -1.66 -3.75
N VAL A 501 -19.29 -2.62 -3.82
CA VAL A 501 -20.63 -2.34 -4.35
C VAL A 501 -21.36 -1.37 -3.43
N LEU A 502 -21.27 -1.57 -2.12
CA LEU A 502 -21.84 -0.66 -1.13
C LEU A 502 -21.22 0.75 -1.22
N ASP A 503 -19.90 0.83 -1.43
CA ASP A 503 -19.18 2.07 -1.66
C ASP A 503 -19.69 2.81 -2.90
N LEU A 504 -19.78 2.12 -4.04
CA LEU A 504 -20.28 2.71 -5.29
C LEU A 504 -21.75 3.15 -5.20
N LEU A 505 -22.60 2.37 -4.54
CA LEU A 505 -24.01 2.73 -4.32
C LEU A 505 -24.14 3.94 -3.39
N GLY A 506 -23.33 4.00 -2.33
CA GLY A 506 -23.27 5.15 -1.43
C GLY A 506 -22.76 6.40 -2.14
N LEU A 507 -21.72 6.29 -2.97
CA LEU A 507 -21.20 7.41 -3.75
C LEU A 507 -22.24 7.93 -4.75
N LEU A 508 -22.96 7.02 -5.40
CA LEU A 508 -24.05 7.34 -6.31
C LEU A 508 -25.18 8.08 -5.60
N GLY A 509 -25.66 7.55 -4.47
CA GLY A 509 -26.72 8.18 -3.69
C GLY A 509 -26.30 9.57 -3.17
N ALA A 510 -25.05 9.69 -2.72
CA ALA A 510 -24.47 10.96 -2.31
C ALA A 510 -24.41 11.96 -3.47
N TYR A 511 -23.95 11.54 -4.65
CA TYR A 511 -23.89 12.39 -5.83
C TYR A 511 -25.29 12.87 -6.26
N ALA A 512 -26.27 11.96 -6.37
CA ALA A 512 -27.63 12.30 -6.79
C ALA A 512 -28.33 13.23 -5.79
N ALA A 513 -28.11 13.06 -4.49
CA ALA A 513 -28.68 13.91 -3.46
C ALA A 513 -27.91 15.24 -3.29
N GLY A 514 -26.60 15.24 -3.48
CA GLY A 514 -25.76 16.42 -3.26
C GLY A 514 -25.75 17.39 -4.44
N SER A 515 -25.73 16.88 -5.68
CA SER A 515 -25.52 17.68 -6.89
C SER A 515 -26.79 18.25 -7.51
N CYS A 516 -27.95 17.64 -7.26
CA CYS A 516 -29.21 18.04 -7.87
C CYS A 516 -29.98 19.01 -6.97
N ARG A 517 -30.55 20.08 -7.53
CA ARG A 517 -31.28 21.09 -6.75
C ARG A 517 -32.75 20.72 -6.51
N ASP A 518 -33.33 19.93 -7.42
CA ASP A 518 -34.75 19.56 -7.42
C ASP A 518 -34.92 18.04 -7.52
N TRP A 519 -36.03 17.51 -6.97
CA TRP A 519 -36.30 16.06 -6.95
C TRP A 519 -36.36 15.44 -8.35
N GLU A 520 -36.84 16.20 -9.34
CA GLU A 520 -36.88 15.79 -10.74
C GLU A 520 -35.48 15.56 -11.30
N THR A 521 -34.55 16.49 -11.05
CA THR A 521 -33.15 16.38 -11.49
C THR A 521 -32.41 15.23 -10.80
N SER A 522 -32.69 14.96 -9.52
CA SER A 522 -32.20 13.75 -8.85
C SER A 522 -32.77 12.48 -9.48
N GLY A 523 -34.06 12.49 -9.85
CA GLY A 523 -34.72 11.41 -10.57
C GLY A 523 -34.04 11.11 -11.90
N TYR A 524 -33.69 12.13 -12.69
CA TYR A 524 -32.94 11.96 -13.94
C TYR A 524 -31.57 11.31 -13.72
N VAL A 525 -30.82 11.72 -12.68
CA VAL A 525 -29.51 11.12 -12.37
C VAL A 525 -29.67 9.66 -11.96
N ILE A 526 -30.64 9.34 -11.11
CA ILE A 526 -30.91 7.96 -10.68
C ILE A 526 -31.36 7.11 -11.88
N ALA A 527 -32.24 7.63 -12.73
CA ALA A 527 -32.73 6.97 -13.93
C ALA A 527 -31.60 6.71 -14.93
N LEU A 528 -30.74 7.71 -15.20
CA LEU A 528 -29.58 7.56 -16.07
C LEU A 528 -28.64 6.47 -15.57
N VAL A 529 -28.41 6.42 -14.26
CA VAL A 529 -27.56 5.37 -13.68
C VAL A 529 -28.25 4.01 -13.70
N ALA A 530 -29.55 3.93 -13.48
CA ALA A 530 -30.31 2.69 -13.66
C ALA A 530 -30.20 2.19 -15.11
N VAL A 531 -30.32 3.07 -16.10
CA VAL A 531 -30.12 2.75 -17.52
C VAL A 531 -28.69 2.24 -17.78
N VAL A 532 -27.67 2.88 -17.23
CA VAL A 532 -26.28 2.42 -17.36
C VAL A 532 -26.08 1.04 -16.71
N VAL A 533 -26.66 0.80 -15.53
CA VAL A 533 -26.59 -0.51 -14.86
C VAL A 533 -27.33 -1.58 -15.65
N ILE A 534 -28.51 -1.27 -16.20
CA ILE A 534 -29.28 -2.16 -17.07
C ILE A 534 -28.48 -2.47 -18.34
N PHE A 535 -27.91 -1.45 -18.99
CA PHE A 535 -27.06 -1.61 -20.17
C PHE A 535 -25.85 -2.51 -19.88
N ILE A 536 -25.14 -2.28 -18.76
CA ILE A 536 -24.02 -3.13 -18.34
C ILE A 536 -24.50 -4.57 -18.07
N THR A 537 -25.65 -4.74 -17.43
CA THR A 537 -26.23 -6.05 -17.13
C THR A 537 -26.58 -6.81 -18.40
N ILE A 538 -27.25 -6.15 -19.36
CA ILE A 538 -27.57 -6.69 -20.68
C ILE A 538 -26.29 -7.05 -21.43
N TYR A 539 -25.29 -6.16 -21.45
CA TYR A 539 -24.00 -6.43 -22.10
C TYR A 539 -23.30 -7.66 -21.51
N VAL A 540 -23.34 -7.82 -20.18
CA VAL A 540 -22.79 -9.00 -19.50
C VAL A 540 -23.57 -10.26 -19.86
N LEU A 541 -24.91 -10.22 -19.83
CA LEU A 541 -25.77 -11.35 -20.20
C LEU A 541 -25.54 -11.79 -21.65
N LEU A 542 -25.54 -10.84 -22.59
CA LEU A 542 -25.24 -11.10 -24.01
C LEU A 542 -23.82 -11.64 -24.21
N SER A 543 -22.85 -11.17 -23.42
CA SER A 543 -21.48 -11.70 -23.45
C SER A 543 -21.44 -13.15 -22.95
N PHE A 544 -22.22 -13.51 -21.92
CA PHE A 544 -22.35 -14.88 -21.45
C PHE A 544 -23.04 -15.77 -22.49
N ASP A 545 -24.12 -15.31 -23.12
CA ASP A 545 -24.83 -16.05 -24.16
C ASP A 545 -23.96 -16.25 -25.41
N ALA A 546 -23.19 -15.24 -25.82
CA ALA A 546 -22.22 -15.35 -26.90
C ALA A 546 -21.10 -16.35 -26.57
N VAL A 547 -20.61 -16.35 -25.32
CA VAL A 547 -19.61 -17.31 -24.84
C VAL A 547 -20.19 -18.72 -24.76
N LEU A 548 -21.44 -18.88 -24.30
CA LEU A 548 -22.14 -20.17 -24.23
C LEU A 548 -22.42 -20.71 -25.64
N GLY A 549 -22.79 -19.83 -26.58
CA GLY A 549 -22.94 -20.15 -28.00
C GLY A 549 -21.63 -20.63 -28.62
N LYS A 550 -20.51 -19.91 -28.39
CA LYS A 550 -19.18 -20.36 -28.84
C LYS A 550 -18.73 -21.66 -28.16
N ALA A 551 -19.05 -21.86 -26.89
CA ALA A 551 -18.74 -23.10 -26.16
C ALA A 551 -19.51 -24.30 -26.72
N LYS A 552 -20.81 -24.13 -27.03
CA LYS A 552 -21.62 -25.17 -27.70
C LYS A 552 -21.06 -25.50 -29.09
N GLN A 553 -20.73 -24.48 -29.90
CA GLN A 553 -20.11 -24.65 -31.22
C GLN A 553 -18.78 -25.42 -31.15
N LEU A 554 -17.90 -25.05 -30.21
CA LEU A 554 -16.64 -25.77 -30.00
C LEU A 554 -16.84 -27.21 -29.53
N THR A 555 -17.89 -27.48 -28.74
CA THR A 555 -18.23 -28.84 -28.28
C THR A 555 -18.71 -29.71 -29.44
N VAL A 556 -19.58 -29.17 -30.29
CA VAL A 556 -20.08 -29.83 -31.51
C VAL A 556 -18.92 -30.11 -32.48
N TRP A 557 -18.07 -29.12 -32.74
CA TRP A 557 -16.91 -29.28 -33.62
C TRP A 557 -15.94 -30.34 -33.10
N LYS A 558 -15.69 -30.39 -31.78
CA LYS A 558 -14.83 -31.39 -31.14
C LYS A 558 -15.41 -32.81 -31.18
N TYR A 559 -16.74 -32.93 -31.16
CA TYR A 559 -17.44 -34.20 -31.35
C TYR A 559 -17.27 -34.73 -32.78
N PHE A 560 -17.49 -33.88 -33.80
CA PHE A 560 -17.29 -34.25 -35.20
C PHE A 560 -15.82 -34.53 -35.55
N SER A 561 -14.89 -33.75 -35.00
CA SER A 561 -13.45 -33.95 -35.18
C SER A 561 -12.97 -35.29 -34.61
N ASN A 562 -13.35 -35.65 -33.37
CA ASN A 562 -13.05 -36.98 -32.80
C ASN A 562 -13.68 -38.12 -33.63
N LYS A 563 -14.88 -37.91 -34.19
CA LYS A 563 -15.55 -38.93 -35.01
C LYS A 563 -14.80 -39.14 -36.33
N LYS A 564 -14.35 -38.07 -36.98
CA LYS A 564 -13.53 -38.14 -38.21
C LYS A 564 -12.19 -38.82 -37.97
N GLU A 565 -11.53 -38.50 -36.85
CA GLU A 565 -10.24 -39.09 -36.48
C GLU A 565 -10.36 -40.60 -36.18
N LYS A 566 -11.46 -41.03 -35.52
CA LYS A 566 -11.76 -42.46 -35.34
C LYS A 566 -11.99 -43.18 -36.65
N VAL A 567 -12.78 -42.61 -37.57
CA VAL A 567 -13.07 -43.22 -38.88
C VAL A 567 -11.80 -43.34 -39.74
N LEU A 568 -10.94 -42.31 -39.74
CA LEU A 568 -9.65 -42.36 -40.43
C LEU A 568 -8.71 -43.42 -39.84
N LYS A 569 -8.72 -43.64 -38.51
CA LYS A 569 -7.96 -44.72 -37.86
C LYS A 569 -8.45 -46.13 -38.25
N TYR A 570 -9.74 -46.28 -38.56
CA TYR A 570 -10.29 -47.55 -39.03
C TYR A 570 -10.01 -47.79 -40.53
N LEU A 571 -9.95 -46.74 -41.34
CA LEU A 571 -9.69 -46.85 -42.78
C LEU A 571 -8.19 -46.94 -43.12
N GLY A 572 -7.29 -46.46 -42.28
CA GLY A 572 -5.82 -46.59 -42.47
C GLY A 572 -5.21 -47.91 -41.98
N ARG A 573 -6.04 -48.89 -41.62
CA ARG A 573 -5.62 -50.19 -41.06
C ARG A 573 -6.04 -51.39 -41.92
N SER A 574 -6.49 -51.16 -43.16
CA SER A 574 -6.77 -52.20 -44.16
C SER A 574 -5.56 -52.47 -45.03
#